data_AF-J8FF32-F1
#
_entry.id   AF-J8FF32-F1
#
_cell.length_a   1.000
_cell.length_b   1.000
_cell.length_c   1.000
_cell.angle_alpha   90.00
_cell.angle_beta   90.00
_cell.angle_gamma   90.00
#
_symmetry.space_group_name_H-M   'P 1'
#
loop_
_entity.id
_entity.type
_entity.pdbx_description
1 polymer ?
#
loop_
_entity_poly.entity_id
_entity_poly.type
_entity_poly.pdbx_seq_one_letter_code
_entity_poly.pdbx_strand_id
1 'polypeptide(L)'
;MGELIRYADDFVIVCQTKQQALESIRILQSIMNKLELTIHTEKSKLVNTWDGNEGFDFLGFHHRKYPKHVKGGKKVHVMAHIPSQKAMKKMRERIKRYTEPRSKLYLQLEEIVKGLNRILQGFKNYYSLSSIGQKWLGKIDWYVLERLNLFWNKKRNVRKKHGRIKDLMKKTTYTLVKVGS
;
A
#
# COMPACT_ATOMS: atom_id res chain seq x y z
N MET A 1 -6.10 8.10 29.87
CA MET A 1 -5.13 8.45 28.81
C MET A 1 -5.26 7.46 27.66
N GLY A 2 -4.83 7.85 26.45
CA GLY A 2 -4.79 6.95 25.29
C GLY A 2 -3.61 5.98 25.33
N GLU A 3 -3.62 5.01 24.41
CA GLU A 3 -2.54 4.05 24.20
C GLU A 3 -1.57 4.57 23.14
N LEU A 4 -0.28 4.65 23.46
CA LEU A 4 0.78 5.09 22.55
C LEU A 4 1.38 3.88 21.80
N ILE A 5 1.34 3.95 20.47
CA ILE A 5 2.01 3.00 19.58
C ILE A 5 3.11 3.77 18.85
N ARG A 6 4.38 3.36 19.03
CA ARG A 6 5.56 4.03 18.46
C ARG A 6 6.42 3.06 17.65
N TYR A 7 6.95 3.54 16.54
CA TYR A 7 7.94 2.85 15.71
C TYR A 7 8.99 3.85 15.23
N ALA A 8 10.23 3.71 15.73
CA ALA A 8 11.27 4.73 15.59
C ALA A 8 10.71 6.12 15.96
N ASP A 9 10.72 7.09 15.05
CA ASP A 9 10.23 8.45 15.29
C ASP A 9 8.73 8.63 14.99
N ASP A 10 8.09 7.68 14.31
CA ASP A 10 6.67 7.73 13.99
C ASP A 10 5.86 7.13 15.15
N PHE A 11 4.78 7.81 15.57
CA PHE A 11 3.88 7.29 16.61
C PHE A 11 2.42 7.69 16.39
N VAL A 12 1.51 6.94 17.00
CA VAL A 12 0.07 7.18 17.03
C VAL A 12 -0.43 6.99 18.45
N ILE A 13 -1.33 7.87 18.91
CA ILE A 13 -2.01 7.73 20.20
C ILE A 13 -3.47 7.40 19.93
N VAL A 14 -3.92 6.21 20.36
CA VAL A 14 -5.29 5.76 20.19
C VAL A 14 -6.07 6.08 21.46
N CYS A 15 -7.18 6.81 21.31
CA CYS A 15 -8.03 7.24 22.43
C CYS A 15 -9.46 6.77 22.22
N GLN A 16 -10.18 6.50 23.31
CA GLN A 16 -11.60 6.14 23.25
C GLN A 16 -12.49 7.36 23.09
N THR A 17 -12.11 8.49 23.69
CA THR A 17 -12.88 9.74 23.66
C THR A 17 -12.07 10.90 23.11
N LYS A 18 -12.77 11.91 22.57
CA LYS A 18 -12.14 13.16 22.10
C LYS A 18 -11.42 13.89 23.24
N GLN A 19 -11.98 13.86 24.46
CA GLN A 19 -11.36 14.50 25.63
C GLN A 19 -10.01 13.86 25.96
N GLN A 20 -9.93 12.52 25.99
CA GLN A 20 -8.67 11.80 26.18
C GLN A 20 -7.65 12.12 25.09
N ALA A 21 -8.09 12.29 23.84
CA ALA A 21 -7.20 12.66 22.74
C ALA A 21 -6.62 14.06 22.92
N LEU A 22 -7.45 15.04 23.29
CA LEU A 22 -7.00 16.42 23.55
C LEU A 22 -6.03 16.49 24.74
N GLU A 23 -6.30 15.74 25.81
CA GLU A 23 -5.40 15.64 26.95
C GLU A 23 -4.05 15.01 26.56
N SER A 24 -4.09 13.92 25.79
CA SER A 24 -2.88 13.26 25.30
C SER A 24 -2.03 14.18 24.41
N ILE A 25 -2.67 15.01 23.57
CA ILE A 25 -1.98 16.03 22.76
C ILE A 25 -1.27 17.05 23.65
N ARG A 26 -1.92 17.55 24.71
CA ARG A 26 -1.30 18.52 25.64
C ARG A 26 -0.08 17.94 26.35
N ILE A 27 -0.19 16.70 26.84
CA ILE A 27 0.91 16.01 27.52
C ILE A 27 2.07 15.79 26.55
N LEU A 28 1.77 15.33 25.33
CA LEU A 28 2.77 15.13 24.29
C LEU A 28 3.52 16.43 23.95
N GLN A 29 2.80 17.55 23.80
CA GLN A 29 3.41 18.85 23.57
C GLN A 29 4.34 19.27 24.72
N SER A 30 3.92 19.04 25.97
CA SER A 30 4.77 19.32 27.14
C SER A 30 6.05 18.50 27.14
N ILE A 31 5.98 17.20 26.82
CA ILE A 31 7.15 16.32 26.74
C ILE A 31 8.08 16.75 25.60
N MET A 32 7.53 17.01 24.41
CA MET A 32 8.32 17.39 23.23
C MET A 32 9.04 18.72 23.45
N ASN A 33 8.39 19.70 24.10
CA ASN A 33 9.02 20.96 24.49
C ASN A 33 10.20 20.74 25.47
N LYS A 34 10.08 19.82 26.44
CA LYS A 34 11.18 19.48 27.36
C LYS A 34 12.37 18.83 26.66
N LEU A 35 12.11 18.14 25.54
CA LEU A 35 13.14 17.51 24.72
C LEU A 35 13.68 18.44 23.64
N GLU A 36 13.24 19.70 23.61
CA GLU A 36 13.56 20.69 22.57
C GLU A 36 13.20 20.20 21.15
N LEU A 37 12.17 19.35 21.06
CA LEU A 37 11.64 18.80 19.82
C LEU A 37 10.35 19.50 19.43
N THR A 38 10.27 19.96 18.19
CA THR A 38 9.05 20.57 17.65
C THR A 38 8.18 19.52 16.97
N ILE A 39 6.92 19.41 17.38
CA ILE A 39 5.93 18.59 16.67
C ILE A 39 5.57 19.29 15.35
N HIS A 40 5.72 18.58 14.23
CA HIS A 40 5.25 19.07 12.94
C HIS A 40 3.71 19.06 12.89
N THR A 41 3.10 20.21 13.15
CA THR A 41 1.64 20.41 13.17
C THR A 41 0.95 20.01 11.87
N GLU A 42 1.63 20.12 10.72
CA GLU A 42 1.11 19.66 9.43
C GLU A 42 1.02 18.13 9.31
N LYS A 43 1.86 17.39 10.04
CA LYS A 43 1.85 15.91 10.02
C LYS A 43 0.95 15.31 11.09
N SER A 44 0.71 16.04 12.18
CA SER A 44 -0.08 15.58 13.31
C SER A 44 -1.56 15.93 13.13
N LYS A 45 -2.39 14.92 12.83
CA LYS A 45 -3.84 15.08 12.67
C LYS A 45 -4.60 14.31 13.76
N LEU A 46 -5.56 14.96 14.41
CA LEU A 46 -6.59 14.27 15.18
C LEU A 46 -7.62 13.67 14.22
N VAL A 47 -7.78 12.35 14.23
CA VAL A 47 -8.64 11.62 13.30
C VAL A 47 -9.72 10.86 14.04
N ASN A 48 -10.98 11.01 13.62
CA ASN A 48 -12.07 10.22 14.16
C ASN A 48 -12.26 8.93 13.33
N THR A 49 -11.95 7.78 13.93
CA THR A 49 -12.11 6.48 13.26
C THR A 49 -13.44 5.79 13.55
N TRP A 50 -14.34 6.39 14.34
CA TRP A 50 -15.57 5.75 14.81
C TRP A 50 -16.62 5.56 13.71
N ASP A 51 -16.88 6.61 12.94
CA ASP A 51 -17.87 6.63 11.85
C ASP A 51 -17.40 5.90 10.59
N GLY A 52 -16.13 5.51 10.54
CA GLY A 52 -15.50 4.85 9.40
C GLY A 52 -15.35 5.75 8.18
N ASN A 53 -15.50 7.07 8.31
CA ASN A 53 -15.30 8.02 7.21
C ASN A 53 -13.83 8.42 7.08
N GLU A 54 -13.17 8.65 8.20
CA GLU A 54 -11.75 9.00 8.23
C GLU A 54 -10.85 7.81 8.58
N GLY A 55 -9.57 7.99 8.27
CA GLY A 55 -8.49 7.08 8.58
C GLY A 55 -7.17 7.84 8.64
N PHE A 56 -6.11 7.18 9.09
CA PHE A 56 -4.79 7.78 9.22
C PHE A 56 -3.73 6.89 8.57
N ASP A 57 -2.66 7.52 8.10
CA ASP A 57 -1.52 6.80 7.53
C ASP A 57 -0.50 6.51 8.63
N PHE A 58 -0.10 5.24 8.77
CA PHE A 58 0.96 4.82 9.70
C PHE A 58 1.67 3.58 9.15
N LEU A 59 3.01 3.60 9.16
CA LEU A 59 3.86 2.51 8.63
C LEU A 59 3.53 2.07 7.21
N GLY A 60 3.19 3.03 6.34
CA GLY A 60 2.87 2.75 4.95
C GLY A 60 1.46 2.20 4.71
N PHE A 61 0.65 2.03 5.75
CA PHE A 61 -0.76 1.66 5.66
C PHE A 61 -1.65 2.85 5.94
N HIS A 62 -2.80 2.88 5.27
CA HIS A 62 -3.95 3.68 5.66
C HIS A 62 -4.87 2.82 6.53
N HIS A 63 -5.05 3.23 7.78
CA HIS A 63 -5.86 2.56 8.79
C HIS A 63 -7.24 3.20 8.82
N ARG A 64 -8.28 2.44 8.48
CA ARG A 64 -9.66 2.93 8.44
C ARG A 64 -10.65 1.81 8.75
N LYS A 65 -11.76 2.15 9.40
CA LYS A 65 -12.87 1.20 9.58
C LYS A 65 -13.70 1.10 8.31
N TYR A 66 -13.98 -0.12 7.88
CA TYR A 66 -14.83 -0.43 6.74
C TYR A 66 -16.05 -1.25 7.15
N PRO A 67 -17.21 -1.04 6.52
CA PRO A 67 -18.37 -1.88 6.75
C PRO A 67 -18.15 -3.30 6.20
N LYS A 68 -18.49 -4.30 7.01
CA LYS A 68 -18.48 -5.71 6.68
C LYS A 68 -19.81 -6.33 7.12
N HIS A 69 -20.44 -7.09 6.23
CA HIS A 69 -21.61 -7.87 6.58
C HIS A 69 -21.16 -9.17 7.25
N VAL A 70 -21.76 -9.48 8.40
CA VAL A 70 -21.54 -10.74 9.11
C VAL A 70 -22.78 -11.63 8.97
N LYS A 71 -22.61 -12.92 9.31
CA LYS A 71 -23.70 -13.91 9.28
C LYS A 71 -24.91 -13.37 10.06
N GLY A 72 -26.10 -13.47 9.46
CA GLY A 72 -27.33 -12.89 10.02
C GLY A 72 -27.61 -11.44 9.60
N GLY A 73 -26.95 -10.92 8.57
CA GLY A 73 -27.29 -9.63 7.93
C GLY A 73 -26.83 -8.37 8.69
N LYS A 74 -26.22 -8.53 9.87
CA LYS A 74 -25.71 -7.40 10.65
C LYS A 74 -24.50 -6.76 9.95
N LYS A 75 -24.47 -5.42 9.92
CA LYS A 75 -23.35 -4.63 9.39
C LYS A 75 -22.46 -4.20 10.56
N VAL A 76 -21.21 -4.64 10.55
CA VAL A 76 -20.19 -4.24 11.53
C VAL A 76 -19.09 -3.44 10.86
N HIS A 77 -18.42 -2.57 11.61
CA HIS A 77 -17.27 -1.81 11.11
C HIS A 77 -15.98 -2.44 11.62
N VAL A 78 -15.16 -2.96 10.70
CA VAL A 78 -13.89 -3.61 11.03
C VAL A 78 -12.73 -2.71 10.62
N MET A 79 -11.69 -2.64 11.45
CA MET A 79 -10.45 -1.95 11.08
C MET A 79 -9.82 -2.69 9.90
N ALA A 80 -9.49 -1.97 8.84
CA ALA A 80 -8.72 -2.48 7.72
C ALA A 80 -7.41 -1.73 7.59
N HIS A 81 -6.39 -2.48 7.18
CA HIS A 81 -5.06 -1.99 6.87
C HIS A 81 -4.89 -2.10 5.36
N ILE A 82 -5.00 -0.97 4.66
CA ILE A 82 -4.79 -0.92 3.22
C ILE A 82 -3.48 -0.21 2.93
N PRO A 83 -2.77 -0.52 1.84
CA PRO A 83 -1.60 0.27 1.46
C PRO A 83 -1.96 1.75 1.31
N SER A 84 -1.19 2.63 1.96
CA SER A 84 -1.36 4.08 1.82
C SER A 84 -1.17 4.51 0.36
N GLN A 85 -1.72 5.68 0.00
CA GLN A 85 -1.54 6.21 -1.35
C GLN A 85 -0.05 6.42 -1.69
N LYS A 86 0.73 6.87 -0.70
CA LYS A 86 2.18 7.03 -0.80
C LYS A 86 2.88 5.69 -1.05
N ALA A 87 2.49 4.62 -0.34
CA ALA A 87 3.02 3.28 -0.57
C ALA A 87 2.67 2.77 -1.98
N MET A 88 1.42 2.90 -2.41
CA MET A 88 0.96 2.51 -3.74
C MET A 88 1.74 3.22 -4.86
N LYS A 89 1.99 4.53 -4.69
CA LYS A 89 2.82 5.31 -5.61
C LYS A 89 4.25 4.75 -5.68
N LYS A 90 4.89 4.54 -4.52
CA LYS A 90 6.24 3.96 -4.43
C LYS A 90 6.33 2.55 -5.05
N MET A 91 5.30 1.72 -4.88
CA MET A 91 5.24 0.40 -5.53
C MET A 91 5.28 0.54 -7.05
N ARG A 92 4.41 1.40 -7.61
CA ARG A 92 4.37 1.68 -9.05
C ARG A 92 5.70 2.23 -9.56
N GLU A 93 6.31 3.16 -8.85
CA GLU A 93 7.62 3.71 -9.20
C GLU A 93 8.71 2.64 -9.22
N ARG A 94 8.74 1.74 -8.24
CA ARG A 94 9.71 0.64 -8.18
C ARG A 94 9.52 -0.35 -9.33
N ILE A 95 8.28 -0.72 -9.64
CA ILE A 95 7.93 -1.58 -10.79
C ILE A 95 8.32 -0.91 -12.11
N LYS A 96 8.02 0.39 -12.25
CA LYS A 96 8.39 1.19 -13.42
C LYS A 96 9.90 1.20 -13.60
N ARG A 97 10.65 1.57 -12.56
CA ARG A 97 12.12 1.63 -12.59
C ARG A 97 12.76 0.31 -12.98
N TYR A 98 12.18 -0.82 -12.55
CA TYR A 98 12.68 -2.14 -12.92
C TYR A 98 12.41 -2.51 -14.39
N THR A 99 11.27 -2.12 -14.95
CA THR A 99 10.80 -2.52 -16.30
C THR A 99 11.09 -1.50 -17.41
N GLU A 100 11.39 -0.25 -17.07
CA GLU A 100 11.59 0.85 -18.03
C GLU A 100 12.90 0.81 -18.83
N PRO A 101 14.07 0.49 -18.24
CA PRO A 101 15.35 0.68 -18.91
C PRO A 101 15.46 -0.12 -20.21
N ARG A 102 15.97 0.50 -21.28
CA ARG A 102 16.17 -0.17 -22.58
C ARG A 102 17.15 -1.34 -22.49
N SER A 103 18.13 -1.29 -21.59
CA SER A 103 19.05 -2.40 -21.32
C SER A 103 18.36 -3.69 -20.88
N LYS A 104 17.13 -3.60 -20.36
CA LYS A 104 16.32 -4.77 -20.03
C LYS A 104 15.80 -5.51 -21.26
N LEU A 105 15.74 -4.88 -22.44
CA LEU A 105 15.22 -5.50 -23.67
C LEU A 105 16.06 -6.70 -24.14
N TYR A 106 17.33 -6.78 -23.74
CA TYR A 106 18.19 -7.94 -24.00
C TYR A 106 17.74 -9.19 -23.22
N LEU A 107 17.14 -9.02 -22.04
CA LEU A 107 16.69 -10.12 -21.19
C LEU A 107 15.49 -10.86 -21.78
N GLN A 108 15.41 -12.16 -21.51
CA GLN A 108 14.23 -12.97 -21.81
C GLN A 108 13.07 -12.61 -20.88
N LEU A 109 11.85 -12.99 -21.27
CA LEU A 109 10.65 -12.67 -20.51
C LEU A 109 10.71 -13.28 -19.11
N GLU A 110 11.23 -14.51 -19.01
CA GLU A 110 11.36 -15.29 -17.79
C GLU A 110 12.32 -14.62 -16.79
N GLU A 111 13.42 -14.04 -17.27
CA GLU A 111 14.39 -13.33 -16.44
C GLU A 111 13.80 -12.03 -15.86
N ILE A 112 13.05 -11.29 -16.69
CA ILE A 112 12.33 -10.08 -16.26
C ILE A 112 11.31 -10.46 -15.19
N VAL A 113 10.51 -11.48 -15.45
CA VAL A 113 9.50 -11.99 -14.51
C VAL A 113 10.14 -12.43 -13.20
N LYS A 114 11.27 -13.17 -13.24
CA LYS A 114 11.99 -13.63 -12.05
C LYS A 114 12.42 -12.47 -11.15
N GLY A 115 13.02 -11.42 -11.70
CA GLY A 115 13.41 -10.27 -10.89
C GLY A 115 12.22 -9.42 -10.44
N LEU A 116 11.16 -9.35 -11.24
CA LEU A 116 9.91 -8.68 -10.85
C LEU A 116 9.24 -9.40 -9.69
N ASN A 117 9.20 -10.74 -9.71
CA ASN A 117 8.65 -11.56 -8.63
C ASN A 117 9.33 -11.30 -7.29
N ARG A 118 10.65 -11.07 -7.25
CA ARG A 118 11.35 -10.72 -6.00
C ARG A 118 10.81 -9.41 -5.40
N ILE A 119 10.51 -8.42 -6.24
CA ILE A 119 9.90 -7.14 -5.81
C ILE A 119 8.47 -7.38 -5.32
N LEU A 120 7.67 -8.11 -6.10
CA LEU A 120 6.26 -8.38 -5.79
C LEU A 120 6.09 -9.24 -4.54
N GLN A 121 6.98 -10.21 -4.31
CA GLN A 121 6.98 -11.01 -3.09
C GLN A 121 7.23 -10.14 -1.86
N GLY A 122 8.17 -9.19 -1.94
CA GLY A 122 8.40 -8.23 -0.85
C GLY A 122 7.16 -7.38 -0.56
N PHE A 123 6.45 -6.92 -1.61
CA PHE A 123 5.19 -6.21 -1.43
C PHE A 123 4.10 -7.08 -0.83
N LYS A 124 3.95 -8.33 -1.30
CA LYS A 124 2.97 -9.28 -0.80
C LYS A 124 3.19 -9.57 0.69
N ASN A 125 4.43 -9.92 1.05
CA ASN A 125 4.78 -10.26 2.44
C ASN A 125 4.49 -9.10 3.40
N TYR A 126 4.70 -7.85 2.97
CA TYR A 126 4.48 -6.70 3.83
C TYR A 126 3.01 -6.25 3.84
N TYR A 127 2.37 -6.11 2.68
CA TYR A 127 1.09 -5.41 2.55
C TYR A 127 -0.15 -6.31 2.55
N SER A 128 -0.01 -7.63 2.40
CA SER A 128 -1.14 -8.56 2.38
C SER A 128 -1.65 -8.92 3.78
N LEU A 129 -1.92 -7.90 4.60
CA LEU A 129 -2.41 -8.05 5.99
C LEU A 129 -3.93 -8.12 6.12
N SER A 130 -4.68 -7.51 5.19
CA SER A 130 -6.14 -7.44 5.23
C SER A 130 -6.76 -7.89 3.92
N SER A 131 -7.82 -8.70 4.00
CA SER A 131 -8.61 -9.11 2.82
C SER A 131 -9.21 -7.91 2.10
N ILE A 132 -9.57 -6.84 2.82
CA ILE A 132 -10.06 -5.59 2.24
C ILE A 132 -8.95 -4.93 1.39
N GLY A 133 -7.70 -4.99 1.85
CA GLY A 133 -6.53 -4.45 1.15
C GLY A 133 -6.23 -5.11 -0.20
N GLN A 134 -6.71 -6.33 -0.44
CA GLN A 134 -6.47 -7.06 -1.70
C GLN A 134 -6.96 -6.29 -2.92
N LYS A 135 -8.07 -5.54 -2.81
CA LYS A 135 -8.58 -4.69 -3.91
C LYS A 135 -7.54 -3.66 -4.37
N TRP A 136 -6.78 -3.07 -3.45
CA TRP A 136 -5.74 -2.11 -3.78
C TRP A 136 -4.52 -2.81 -4.39
N LEU A 137 -4.12 -3.94 -3.82
CA LEU A 137 -3.02 -4.75 -4.35
C LEU A 137 -3.32 -5.29 -5.76
N GLY A 138 -4.57 -5.61 -6.08
CA GLY A 138 -4.99 -5.96 -7.44
C GLY A 138 -4.78 -4.84 -8.46
N LYS A 139 -4.85 -3.56 -8.05
CA LYS A 139 -4.48 -2.42 -8.92
C LYS A 139 -2.97 -2.38 -9.21
N ILE A 140 -2.14 -2.94 -8.33
CA ILE A 140 -0.71 -3.11 -8.57
C ILE A 140 -0.50 -4.28 -9.53
N ASP A 141 -1.19 -5.41 -9.35
CA ASP A 141 -1.11 -6.56 -10.26
C ASP A 141 -1.46 -6.16 -11.70
N TRP A 142 -2.52 -5.36 -11.88
CA TRP A 142 -2.89 -4.87 -13.21
C TRP A 142 -1.81 -3.96 -13.80
N TYR A 143 -1.24 -3.04 -13.00
CA TYR A 143 -0.15 -2.18 -13.43
C TYR A 143 1.10 -2.99 -13.81
N VAL A 144 1.42 -4.05 -13.07
CA VAL A 144 2.49 -4.98 -13.41
C VAL A 144 2.27 -5.59 -14.80
N LEU A 145 1.06 -6.08 -15.08
CA LEU A 145 0.72 -6.65 -16.38
C LEU A 145 0.86 -5.63 -17.51
N GLU A 146 0.39 -4.40 -17.32
CA GLU A 146 0.58 -3.32 -18.32
C GLU A 146 2.06 -3.07 -18.62
N ARG A 147 2.89 -2.98 -17.57
CA ARG A 147 4.32 -2.71 -17.68
C ARG A 147 5.07 -3.85 -18.37
N LEU A 148 4.74 -5.08 -18.01
CA LEU A 148 5.33 -6.26 -18.63
C LEU A 148 4.89 -6.41 -20.10
N ASN A 149 3.64 -6.06 -20.41
CA ASN A 149 3.13 -6.04 -21.78
C ASN A 149 3.84 -4.98 -22.64
N LEU A 150 4.02 -3.78 -22.09
CA LEU A 150 4.77 -2.72 -22.74
C LEU A 150 6.22 -3.16 -23.04
N PHE A 151 6.89 -3.79 -22.06
CA PHE A 151 8.21 -4.37 -22.24
C PHE A 151 8.23 -5.41 -23.37
N TRP A 152 7.31 -6.38 -23.32
CA TRP A 152 7.26 -7.51 -24.26
C TRP A 152 6.96 -7.07 -25.71
N ASN A 153 6.09 -6.08 -25.87
CA ASN A 153 5.77 -5.51 -27.18
C ASN A 153 6.87 -4.57 -27.70
N LYS A 154 7.66 -3.95 -26.81
CA LYS A 154 8.90 -3.25 -27.21
C LYS A 154 9.93 -4.25 -27.74
N LYS A 155 10.21 -5.33 -27.01
CA LYS A 155 11.18 -6.37 -27.41
C LYS A 155 10.85 -7.00 -28.78
N ARG A 156 9.58 -7.28 -29.04
CA ARG A 156 9.11 -7.87 -30.33
C ARG A 156 8.83 -6.85 -31.44
N ASN A 157 9.18 -5.58 -31.21
CA ASN A 157 8.90 -4.48 -32.13
C ASN A 157 7.45 -4.37 -32.64
N VAL A 158 6.46 -4.70 -31.80
CA VAL A 158 5.03 -4.65 -32.16
C VAL A 158 4.55 -3.20 -32.25
N ARG A 159 3.81 -2.81 -33.30
CA ARG A 159 3.27 -1.43 -33.46
C ARG A 159 2.36 -1.02 -32.31
N LYS A 160 1.41 -1.88 -31.91
CA LYS A 160 0.49 -1.65 -30.78
C LYS A 160 1.14 -2.03 -29.44
N LYS A 161 1.86 -1.10 -28.81
CA LYS A 161 2.64 -1.36 -27.57
C LYS A 161 1.80 -1.75 -26.35
N HIS A 162 0.55 -1.29 -26.26
CA HIS A 162 -0.39 -1.62 -25.18
C HIS A 162 -1.36 -2.75 -25.54
N GLY A 163 -1.30 -3.29 -26.76
CA GLY A 163 -2.19 -4.38 -27.20
C GLY A 163 -1.71 -5.75 -26.72
N ARG A 164 -2.47 -6.81 -27.05
CA ARG A 164 -2.05 -8.22 -26.87
C ARG A 164 -1.76 -8.65 -25.42
N ILE A 165 -2.36 -7.98 -24.43
CA ILE A 165 -2.17 -8.33 -23.01
C ILE A 165 -2.64 -9.76 -22.70
N LYS A 166 -3.67 -10.27 -23.39
CA LYS A 166 -4.16 -11.65 -23.23
C LYS A 166 -3.07 -12.69 -23.55
N ASP A 167 -2.26 -12.45 -24.58
CA ASP A 167 -1.18 -13.36 -24.99
C ASP A 167 -0.07 -13.40 -23.95
N LEU A 168 0.25 -12.24 -23.37
CA LEU A 168 1.19 -12.14 -22.26
C LEU A 168 0.66 -12.88 -21.03
N MET A 169 -0.60 -12.63 -20.66
CA MET A 169 -1.23 -13.27 -19.51
C MET A 169 -1.12 -14.79 -19.62
N LYS A 170 -1.45 -15.38 -20.77
CA LYS A 170 -1.29 -16.83 -21.02
C LYS A 170 0.13 -17.33 -20.74
N LYS A 171 1.16 -16.55 -21.10
CA LYS A 171 2.58 -16.89 -20.89
C LYS A 171 3.01 -16.74 -19.43
N THR A 172 2.40 -15.83 -18.67
CA THR A 172 2.85 -15.47 -17.33
C THR A 172 1.91 -15.94 -16.21
N THR A 173 0.79 -16.61 -16.53
CA THR A 173 -0.25 -17.03 -15.58
C THR A 173 0.32 -17.77 -14.37
N TYR A 174 1.28 -18.67 -14.59
CA TYR A 174 1.84 -19.55 -13.56
C TYR A 174 3.19 -19.10 -13.01
N THR A 175 3.78 -18.07 -13.61
CA THR A 175 5.13 -17.60 -13.25
C THR A 175 5.12 -16.27 -12.55
N LEU A 176 4.13 -15.40 -12.78
CA LEU A 176 4.06 -14.07 -12.18
C LEU A 176 3.36 -14.10 -10.82
N VAL A 177 4.05 -13.61 -9.78
CA VAL A 177 3.48 -13.45 -8.44
C VAL A 177 2.35 -12.41 -8.47
N LYS A 178 1.21 -12.77 -7.88
CA LYS A 178 0.09 -11.85 -7.62
C LYS A 178 0.13 -11.35 -6.18
N VAL A 179 0.09 -10.03 -6.02
CA VAL A 179 0.11 -9.35 -4.73
C VAL A 179 -1.28 -9.27 -4.13
N GLY A 180 -2.31 -9.05 -4.96
CA GLY A 180 -3.73 -8.91 -4.58
C GLY A 180 -4.55 -10.19 -4.68
N SER A 181 -3.94 -11.34 -4.38
CA SER A 181 -4.58 -12.67 -4.37
C SER A 181 -4.34 -13.38 -3.05
#